data_AF-A0A376S8B1-F1
#
_entry.id   AF-A0A376S8B1-F1
#
_cell.length_a   1.000
_cell.length_b   1.000
_cell.length_c   1.000
_cell.angle_alpha   90.00
_cell.angle_beta   90.00
_cell.angle_gamma   90.00
#
_symmetry.space_group_name_H-M   'P 1'
#
loop_
_entity.id
_entity.type
_entity.pdbx_description
1 polymer ?
#
loop_
_entity_poly.entity_id
_entity_poly.type
_entity_poly.pdbx_seq_one_letter_code
_entity_poly.pdbx_strand_id
1 'polypeptide(L)'
;MLIAWLEKQQQENAGEMELADLEGFYRDAKKHYDEDEEFAERARNYVVKLQSGDEYFREMWRKLVDITMTQNQITYDRLNVTLTRDDVMGESLYNPMLPGIVADLKAKGLAVESEGATVVFLDEFKNKEGEPMGVIIQKKDGGYLYTTTDIACAKYRYETLHADRVLYYIDSRQHQHLMQAWAIVRKAGYVPESVPLEHHMFGMMLGKDGKPFKTRAGGTVKLADLLDEALERARRLVAEKNPDMPADELEKLANAVGIGAVKYADLSKKPHYRLHLRLGQHAGV
;
A
#
# COMPACT_ATOMS: atom_id res chain seq x y z
N MET A 1 -9.15 15.93 -2.85
CA MET A 1 -8.11 16.95 -3.15
C MET A 1 -7.37 16.66 -4.45
N LEU A 2 -6.84 15.46 -4.69
CA LEU A 2 -6.04 15.17 -5.90
C LEU A 2 -6.81 15.38 -7.20
N ILE A 3 -8.07 14.93 -7.28
CA ILE A 3 -8.94 15.19 -8.44
C ILE A 3 -9.18 16.69 -8.62
N ALA A 4 -9.47 17.42 -7.55
CA ALA A 4 -9.68 18.87 -7.60
C ALA A 4 -8.43 19.64 -8.04
N TRP A 5 -7.24 19.16 -7.64
CA TRP A 5 -5.97 19.72 -8.07
C TRP A 5 -5.68 19.40 -9.53
N LEU A 6 -5.94 18.17 -9.97
CA LEU A 6 -5.77 17.75 -11.37
C LEU A 6 -6.65 18.59 -12.29
N GLU A 7 -7.91 18.80 -11.92
CA GLU A 7 -8.84 19.61 -12.68
C GLU A 7 -8.37 21.06 -12.78
N LYS A 8 -7.95 21.66 -11.65
CA LYS A 8 -7.41 23.03 -11.63
C LYS A 8 -6.19 23.16 -12.55
N GLN A 9 -5.27 22.20 -12.50
CA GLN A 9 -4.08 22.18 -13.37
C GLN A 9 -4.45 22.04 -14.85
N GLN A 10 -5.43 21.21 -15.21
CA GLN A 10 -5.89 21.07 -16.60
C GLN A 10 -6.59 22.34 -17.13
N GLN A 11 -7.26 23.09 -16.26
CA GLN A 11 -7.89 24.36 -16.62
C GLN A 11 -6.85 25.48 -16.81
N GLU A 12 -5.80 25.48 -16.01
CA GLU A 12 -4.72 26.49 -16.05
C GLU A 12 -3.68 26.20 -17.15
N ASN A 13 -3.43 24.93 -17.47
CA ASN A 13 -2.47 24.49 -18.48
C ASN A 13 -3.17 23.62 -19.54
N ALA A 14 -3.45 24.20 -20.72
CA ALA A 14 -4.16 23.55 -21.83
C ALA A 14 -3.38 22.43 -22.58
N GLY A 15 -2.37 21.83 -21.95
CA GLY A 15 -1.54 20.75 -22.53
C GLY A 15 -1.60 19.47 -21.70
N GLU A 16 -1.22 18.33 -22.31
CA GLU A 16 -1.03 17.07 -21.60
C GLU A 16 -0.01 17.26 -20.47
N MET A 17 -0.47 17.20 -19.23
CA MET A 17 0.38 17.35 -18.06
C MET A 17 1.15 16.06 -17.82
N GLU A 18 2.47 16.08 -18.01
CA GLU A 18 3.34 15.03 -17.49
C GLU A 18 3.43 15.17 -15.96
N LEU A 19 2.65 14.37 -15.24
CA LEU A 19 2.81 14.19 -13.79
C LEU A 19 4.06 13.36 -13.49
N ALA A 20 5.24 13.94 -13.73
CA ALA A 20 6.53 13.31 -13.42
C ALA A 20 6.84 13.31 -11.90
N ASP A 21 6.23 14.21 -11.12
CA ASP A 21 6.40 14.32 -9.67
C ASP A 21 5.06 14.20 -8.92
N LEU A 22 4.64 12.96 -8.64
CA LEU A 22 3.41 12.68 -7.89
C LEU A 22 3.48 13.19 -6.44
N GLU A 23 4.68 13.24 -5.85
CA GLU A 23 4.85 13.74 -4.48
C GLU A 23 4.70 15.27 -4.42
N GLY A 24 5.30 15.98 -5.38
CA GLY A 24 5.07 17.40 -5.58
C GLY A 24 3.59 17.70 -5.80
N PHE A 25 2.94 16.93 -6.69
CA PHE A 25 1.51 17.04 -6.94
C PHE A 25 0.66 16.84 -5.67
N TYR A 26 0.96 15.82 -4.86
CA TYR A 26 0.28 15.59 -3.59
C TYR A 26 0.50 16.74 -2.60
N ARG A 27 1.75 17.20 -2.45
CA ARG A 27 2.11 18.29 -1.53
C ARG A 27 1.39 19.58 -1.92
N ASP A 28 1.34 19.89 -3.20
CA ASP A 28 0.71 21.11 -3.69
C ASP A 28 -0.82 21.03 -3.57
N ALA A 29 -1.41 19.87 -3.88
CA ALA A 29 -2.83 19.62 -3.63
C ALA A 29 -3.20 19.74 -2.14
N LYS A 30 -2.33 19.24 -1.26
CA LYS A 30 -2.51 19.32 0.20
C LYS A 30 -2.38 20.76 0.70
N LYS A 31 -1.39 21.51 0.21
CA LYS A 31 -1.22 22.93 0.53
C LYS A 31 -2.48 23.73 0.19
N HIS A 32 -3.01 23.55 -1.02
CA HIS A 32 -4.27 24.22 -1.42
C HIS A 32 -5.46 23.75 -0.57
N TYR A 33 -5.52 22.47 -0.21
CA TYR A 33 -6.57 21.98 0.69
C TYR A 33 -6.53 22.62 2.08
N ASP A 34 -5.35 22.99 2.57
CA ASP A 34 -5.18 23.59 3.89
C ASP A 34 -5.29 25.12 3.90
N GLU A 35 -4.99 25.78 2.77
CA GLU A 35 -4.92 27.24 2.65
C GLU A 35 -6.13 27.88 1.94
N ASP A 36 -6.94 27.10 1.20
CA ASP A 36 -8.08 27.59 0.41
C ASP A 36 -9.36 26.80 0.76
N GLU A 37 -10.28 27.44 1.48
CA GLU A 37 -11.52 26.81 1.95
C GLU A 37 -12.47 26.44 0.79
N GLU A 38 -12.52 27.23 -0.28
CA GLU A 38 -13.34 26.92 -1.46
C GLU A 38 -12.80 25.68 -2.18
N PHE A 39 -11.47 25.56 -2.29
CA PHE A 39 -10.83 24.36 -2.80
C PHE A 39 -11.09 23.15 -1.88
N ALA A 40 -11.03 23.33 -0.56
CA ALA A 40 -11.28 22.27 0.41
C ALA A 40 -12.72 21.75 0.32
N GLU A 41 -13.70 22.64 0.22
CA GLU A 41 -15.11 22.28 0.03
C GLU A 41 -15.33 21.54 -1.29
N ARG A 42 -14.77 22.05 -2.40
CA ARG A 42 -14.82 21.37 -3.70
C ARG A 42 -14.19 19.98 -3.64
N ALA A 43 -13.04 19.85 -2.98
CA ALA A 43 -12.34 18.59 -2.80
C ALA A 43 -13.15 17.56 -1.98
N ARG A 44 -13.90 17.99 -0.95
CA ARG A 44 -14.82 17.14 -0.19
C ARG A 44 -16.01 16.69 -1.05
N ASN A 45 -16.60 17.60 -1.82
CA ASN A 45 -17.70 17.28 -2.74
C ASN A 45 -17.26 16.27 -3.82
N TYR A 46 -16.02 16.35 -4.30
CA TYR A 46 -15.52 15.42 -5.33
C TYR A 46 -15.40 13.98 -4.83
N VAL A 47 -15.18 13.78 -3.52
CA VAL A 47 -15.24 12.45 -2.91
C VAL A 47 -16.66 11.88 -3.01
N VAL A 48 -17.67 12.69 -2.72
CA VAL A 48 -19.09 12.27 -2.83
C VAL A 48 -19.44 11.90 -4.27
N LYS A 49 -19.04 12.72 -5.25
CA LYS A 49 -19.29 12.43 -6.67
C LYS A 49 -18.58 11.17 -7.17
N LEU A 50 -17.33 10.96 -6.74
CA LEU A 50 -16.60 9.73 -7.05
C LEU A 50 -17.30 8.50 -6.45
N GLN A 51 -17.77 8.60 -5.20
CA GLN A 51 -18.49 7.53 -4.50
C GLN A 51 -19.88 7.26 -5.08
N SER A 52 -20.59 8.27 -5.58
CA SER A 52 -21.86 8.10 -6.28
C SER A 52 -21.71 7.47 -7.66
N GLY A 53 -20.47 7.28 -8.13
CA GLY A 53 -20.17 6.64 -9.39
C GLY A 53 -20.27 7.55 -10.60
N ASP A 54 -20.15 8.88 -10.40
CA ASP A 54 -20.11 9.84 -11.49
C ASP A 54 -18.91 9.53 -12.42
N GLU A 55 -19.20 9.35 -13.71
CA GLU A 55 -18.22 8.85 -14.68
C GLU A 55 -17.08 9.85 -14.92
N TYR A 56 -17.35 11.15 -14.89
CA TYR A 56 -16.30 12.16 -15.04
C TYR A 56 -15.26 12.06 -13.92
N PHE A 57 -15.72 11.96 -12.67
CA PHE A 57 -14.80 11.82 -11.52
C PHE A 57 -14.10 10.46 -11.50
N ARG A 58 -14.76 9.40 -12.00
CA ARG A 58 -14.12 8.10 -12.19
C ARG A 58 -13.01 8.14 -13.24
N GLU A 59 -13.22 8.81 -14.36
CA GLU A 59 -12.19 8.98 -15.39
C GLU A 59 -10.98 9.76 -14.84
N MET A 60 -11.22 10.85 -14.12
CA MET A 60 -10.15 11.61 -13.46
C MET A 60 -9.40 10.78 -12.43
N TRP A 61 -10.12 9.97 -11.65
CA TRP A 61 -9.51 9.03 -10.70
C TRP A 61 -8.67 7.97 -11.41
N ARG A 62 -9.18 7.37 -12.50
CA ARG A 62 -8.42 6.38 -13.31
C ARG A 62 -7.12 7.00 -13.84
N LYS A 63 -7.17 8.23 -14.38
CA LYS A 63 -5.97 8.94 -14.83
C LYS A 63 -4.92 9.08 -13.72
N LEU A 64 -5.32 9.45 -12.49
CA LEU A 64 -4.41 9.54 -11.35
C LEU A 64 -3.80 8.17 -10.98
N VAL A 65 -4.62 7.12 -11.00
CA VAL A 65 -4.16 5.74 -10.76
C VAL A 65 -3.17 5.31 -11.83
N ASP A 66 -3.49 5.52 -13.11
CA ASP A 66 -2.66 5.11 -14.24
C ASP A 66 -1.29 5.80 -14.22
N ILE A 67 -1.25 7.09 -13.94
CA ILE A 67 -0.01 7.86 -13.78
C ILE A 67 0.83 7.30 -12.63
N THR A 68 0.21 7.07 -11.48
CA THR A 68 0.88 6.50 -10.29
C THR A 68 1.44 5.11 -10.60
N MET A 69 0.65 4.25 -11.25
CA MET A 69 1.06 2.88 -11.58
C MET A 69 2.15 2.85 -12.66
N THR A 70 2.17 3.81 -13.58
CA THR A 70 3.26 3.97 -14.56
C THR A 70 4.59 4.25 -13.85
N GLN A 71 4.59 5.19 -12.90
CA GLN A 71 5.80 5.52 -12.14
C GLN A 71 6.25 4.36 -11.25
N ASN A 72 5.30 3.63 -10.66
CA ASN A 72 5.59 2.42 -9.89
C ASN A 72 6.21 1.33 -10.78
N GLN A 73 5.73 1.15 -12.02
CA GLN A 73 6.27 0.16 -12.94
C GLN A 73 7.75 0.42 -13.26
N ILE A 74 8.14 1.68 -13.51
CA ILE A 74 9.55 2.05 -13.72
C ILE A 74 10.40 1.61 -12.52
N THR A 75 9.88 1.78 -11.30
CA THR A 75 10.58 1.35 -10.08
C THR A 75 10.63 -0.17 -9.95
N TYR A 76 9.56 -0.87 -10.33
CA TYR A 76 9.51 -2.34 -10.35
C TYR A 76 10.52 -2.93 -11.33
N ASP A 77 10.62 -2.35 -12.53
CA ASP A 77 11.55 -2.78 -13.56
C ASP A 77 13.00 -2.60 -13.07
N ARG A 78 13.31 -1.46 -12.44
CA ARG A 78 14.63 -1.20 -11.82
C ARG A 78 14.97 -2.20 -10.72
N LEU A 79 13.98 -2.59 -9.90
CA LEU A 79 14.15 -3.58 -8.84
C LEU A 79 14.21 -5.02 -9.36
N ASN A 80 13.94 -5.23 -10.65
CA ASN A 80 13.77 -6.55 -11.24
C ASN A 80 12.78 -7.39 -10.41
N VAL A 81 11.57 -6.85 -10.20
CA VAL A 81 10.43 -7.57 -9.62
C VAL A 81 9.43 -7.89 -10.72
N THR A 82 8.64 -8.95 -10.52
CA THR A 82 7.75 -9.50 -11.55
C THR A 82 6.36 -8.87 -11.57
N LEU A 83 6.12 -7.83 -10.76
CA LEU A 83 4.83 -7.14 -10.70
C LEU A 83 4.59 -6.34 -11.97
N THR A 84 3.38 -6.46 -12.51
CA THR A 84 2.89 -5.76 -13.70
C THR A 84 1.58 -5.02 -13.41
N ARG A 85 1.10 -4.24 -14.39
CA ARG A 85 -0.21 -3.56 -14.29
C ARG A 85 -1.39 -4.54 -14.17
N ASP A 86 -1.28 -5.72 -14.75
CA ASP A 86 -2.36 -6.71 -14.75
C ASP A 86 -2.53 -7.37 -13.38
N ASP A 87 -1.51 -7.27 -12.50
CA ASP A 87 -1.55 -7.79 -11.13
C ASP A 87 -2.25 -6.84 -10.14
N VAL A 88 -2.66 -5.65 -10.59
CA VAL A 88 -3.21 -4.60 -9.71
C VAL A 88 -4.66 -4.92 -9.32
N MET A 89 -4.83 -5.31 -8.06
CA MET A 89 -6.15 -5.51 -7.43
C MET A 89 -6.32 -4.56 -6.23
N GLY A 90 -6.56 -3.28 -6.52
CA GLY A 90 -6.73 -2.24 -5.51
C GLY A 90 -8.04 -2.37 -4.70
N GLU A 91 -8.14 -1.64 -3.57
CA GLU A 91 -9.30 -1.70 -2.68
C GLU A 91 -10.63 -1.37 -3.38
N SER A 92 -10.58 -0.50 -4.40
CA SER A 92 -11.75 -0.08 -5.17
C SER A 92 -12.44 -1.23 -5.91
N LEU A 93 -11.72 -2.33 -6.19
CA LEU A 93 -12.28 -3.55 -6.77
C LEU A 93 -13.39 -4.14 -5.89
N TYR A 94 -13.24 -4.02 -4.56
CA TYR A 94 -14.13 -4.65 -3.59
C TYR A 94 -15.30 -3.75 -3.17
N ASN A 95 -15.28 -2.46 -3.53
CA ASN A 95 -16.33 -1.49 -3.14
C ASN A 95 -17.76 -1.99 -3.43
N PRO A 96 -18.08 -2.58 -4.60
CA PRO A 96 -19.42 -3.10 -4.88
C PRO A 96 -19.82 -4.28 -3.98
N MET A 97 -18.86 -4.98 -3.38
CA MET A 97 -19.10 -6.16 -2.54
C MET A 97 -19.44 -5.79 -1.09
N LEU A 98 -19.00 -4.61 -0.62
CA LEU A 98 -19.08 -4.23 0.80
C LEU A 98 -20.52 -4.20 1.35
N PRO A 99 -21.52 -3.61 0.66
CA PRO A 99 -22.90 -3.63 1.16
C PRO A 99 -23.45 -5.06 1.29
N GLY A 100 -23.12 -5.93 0.33
CA GLY A 100 -23.55 -7.33 0.33
C GLY A 100 -22.93 -8.12 1.48
N ILE A 101 -21.67 -7.88 1.81
CA ILE A 101 -20.98 -8.52 2.94
C ILE A 101 -21.60 -8.10 4.26
N VAL A 102 -21.86 -6.81 4.46
CA VAL A 102 -22.49 -6.33 5.70
C VAL A 102 -23.89 -6.91 5.85
N ALA A 103 -24.68 -6.94 4.77
CA ALA A 103 -26.01 -7.53 4.77
C ALA A 103 -25.99 -9.03 5.10
N ASP A 104 -25.06 -9.79 4.51
CA ASP A 104 -24.91 -11.23 4.78
C ASP A 104 -24.47 -11.52 6.22
N LEU A 105 -23.52 -10.74 6.77
CA LEU A 105 -23.09 -10.88 8.16
C LEU A 105 -24.23 -10.57 9.14
N LYS A 106 -25.11 -9.60 8.83
CA LYS A 106 -26.33 -9.33 9.60
C LYS A 106 -27.33 -10.49 9.49
N ALA A 107 -27.55 -11.02 8.29
CA ALA A 107 -28.46 -12.14 8.05
C ALA A 107 -28.03 -13.43 8.77
N LYS A 108 -26.71 -13.64 8.92
CA LYS A 108 -26.12 -14.74 9.70
C LYS A 108 -26.16 -14.51 11.22
N GLY A 109 -26.63 -13.36 11.69
CA GLY A 109 -26.65 -12.99 13.11
C GLY A 109 -25.26 -12.74 13.71
N LEU A 110 -24.23 -12.56 12.86
CA LEU A 110 -22.86 -12.30 13.30
C LEU A 110 -22.61 -10.80 13.55
N ALA A 111 -23.21 -9.96 12.71
CA ALA A 111 -23.10 -8.51 12.83
C ALA A 111 -24.35 -7.91 13.49
N VAL A 112 -24.14 -7.03 14.46
CA VAL A 112 -25.18 -6.35 15.23
C VAL A 112 -24.93 -4.85 15.28
N GLU A 113 -25.96 -4.07 15.59
CA GLU A 113 -25.80 -2.64 15.86
C GLU A 113 -25.26 -2.42 17.29
N SER A 114 -24.26 -1.57 17.41
CA SER A 114 -23.66 -1.15 18.68
C SER A 114 -23.23 0.31 18.57
N GLU A 115 -23.74 1.18 19.43
CA GLU A 115 -23.45 2.63 19.42
C GLU A 115 -23.67 3.31 18.06
N GLY A 116 -24.64 2.80 17.29
CA GLY A 116 -24.99 3.30 15.95
C GLY A 116 -24.06 2.82 14.84
N ALA A 117 -23.07 1.97 15.12
CA ALA A 117 -22.22 1.32 14.13
C ALA A 117 -22.58 -0.17 14.02
N THR A 118 -22.30 -0.79 12.86
CA THR A 118 -22.42 -2.23 12.71
C THR A 118 -21.10 -2.89 13.12
N VAL A 119 -21.18 -3.81 14.10
CA VAL A 119 -20.02 -4.49 14.71
C VAL A 119 -20.18 -6.00 14.69
N VAL A 120 -19.05 -6.72 14.64
CA VAL A 120 -18.99 -8.16 14.90
C VAL A 120 -18.19 -8.38 16.19
N PHE A 121 -18.78 -9.05 17.17
CA PHE A 121 -18.08 -9.38 18.41
C PHE A 121 -17.25 -10.66 18.24
N LEU A 122 -15.97 -10.59 18.61
CA LEU A 122 -15.05 -11.71 18.55
C LEU A 122 -14.58 -12.06 19.96
N ASP A 123 -14.81 -13.29 20.40
CA ASP A 123 -14.44 -13.77 21.74
C ASP A 123 -12.93 -13.95 21.88
N GLU A 124 -12.26 -14.23 20.77
CA GLU A 124 -10.84 -14.48 20.62
C GLU A 124 -9.99 -13.22 20.85
N PHE A 125 -10.62 -12.03 20.80
CA PHE A 125 -9.99 -10.73 21.03
C PHE A 125 -10.70 -10.01 22.17
N LYS A 126 -9.94 -9.33 23.03
CA LYS A 126 -10.51 -8.56 24.15
C LYS A 126 -10.27 -7.07 24.01
N ASN A 127 -11.26 -6.25 24.37
CA ASN A 127 -11.09 -4.81 24.53
C ASN A 127 -10.29 -4.49 25.81
N LYS A 128 -10.13 -3.19 26.13
CA LYS A 128 -9.35 -2.77 27.31
C LYS A 128 -10.02 -3.16 28.63
N GLU A 129 -11.32 -3.37 28.58
CA GLU A 129 -12.20 -3.73 29.68
C GLU A 129 -12.27 -5.26 29.88
N GLY A 130 -11.63 -6.05 29.01
CA GLY A 130 -11.60 -7.52 29.09
C GLY A 130 -12.80 -8.23 28.44
N GLU A 131 -13.69 -7.48 27.79
CA GLU A 131 -14.89 -7.97 27.11
C GLU A 131 -14.58 -8.36 25.65
N PRO A 132 -15.43 -9.17 24.98
CA PRO A 132 -15.27 -9.49 23.57
C PRO A 132 -15.10 -8.24 22.71
N MET A 133 -14.15 -8.25 21.79
CA MET A 133 -13.86 -7.08 20.97
C MET A 133 -14.93 -6.88 19.90
N GLY A 134 -15.58 -5.72 19.91
CA GLY A 134 -16.47 -5.27 18.83
C GLY A 134 -15.68 -4.73 17.65
N VAL A 135 -15.57 -5.52 16.58
CA VAL A 135 -14.91 -5.12 15.33
C VAL A 135 -15.90 -4.39 14.44
N ILE A 136 -15.69 -3.09 14.24
CA ILE A 136 -16.56 -2.26 13.38
C ILE A 136 -16.37 -2.64 11.92
N ILE A 137 -17.46 -3.01 11.24
CA ILE A 137 -17.49 -3.31 9.80
C ILE A 137 -18.27 -2.24 8.99
N GLN A 138 -19.03 -1.38 9.66
CA GLN A 138 -19.64 -0.19 9.07
C GLN A 138 -19.82 0.88 10.15
N LYS A 139 -19.36 2.11 9.87
CA LYS A 139 -19.53 3.25 10.78
C LYS A 139 -20.98 3.73 10.81
N LYS A 140 -21.30 4.54 11.82
CA LYS A 140 -22.60 5.23 11.97
C LYS A 140 -23.00 6.15 10.82
N ASP A 141 -22.02 6.67 10.09
CA ASP A 141 -22.24 7.50 8.89
C ASP A 141 -22.44 6.66 7.62
N GLY A 142 -22.54 5.33 7.75
CA GLY A 142 -22.67 4.38 6.65
C GLY A 142 -21.35 4.02 5.96
N GLY A 143 -20.25 4.71 6.31
CA GLY A 143 -18.94 4.49 5.70
C GLY A 143 -18.30 3.16 6.10
N TYR A 144 -17.67 2.50 5.14
CA TYR A 144 -16.92 1.27 5.36
C TYR A 144 -15.48 1.55 5.84
N LEU A 145 -14.83 0.54 6.42
CA LEU A 145 -13.45 0.62 6.90
C LEU A 145 -12.59 -0.46 6.22
N TYR A 146 -11.28 -0.40 6.46
CA TYR A 146 -10.32 -1.40 5.96
C TYR A 146 -10.73 -2.84 6.31
N THR A 147 -11.28 -3.08 7.51
CA THR A 147 -11.77 -4.41 7.92
C THR A 147 -12.81 -4.97 6.95
N THR A 148 -13.74 -4.14 6.47
CA THR A 148 -14.78 -4.56 5.52
C THR A 148 -14.18 -4.96 4.18
N THR A 149 -13.20 -4.18 3.72
CA THR A 149 -12.44 -4.47 2.49
C THR A 149 -11.62 -5.75 2.64
N ASP A 150 -10.98 -5.98 3.77
CA ASP A 150 -10.19 -7.21 4.03
C ASP A 150 -11.06 -8.46 4.04
N ILE A 151 -12.27 -8.39 4.62
CA ILE A 151 -13.26 -9.47 4.55
C ILE A 151 -13.64 -9.75 3.09
N ALA A 152 -13.92 -8.69 2.31
CA ALA A 152 -14.27 -8.80 0.91
C ALA A 152 -13.14 -9.38 0.06
N CYS A 153 -11.92 -8.94 0.31
CA CYS A 153 -10.70 -9.38 -0.37
C CYS A 153 -10.46 -10.87 -0.16
N ALA A 154 -10.56 -11.36 1.09
CA ALA A 154 -10.42 -12.79 1.38
C ALA A 154 -11.51 -13.64 0.69
N LYS A 155 -12.77 -13.21 0.79
CA LYS A 155 -13.91 -13.87 0.12
C LYS A 155 -13.72 -13.92 -1.39
N TYR A 156 -13.34 -12.80 -2.01
CA TYR A 156 -13.09 -12.71 -3.45
C TYR A 156 -11.96 -13.65 -3.91
N ARG A 157 -10.85 -13.68 -3.18
CA ARG A 157 -9.72 -14.55 -3.52
C ARG A 157 -10.08 -16.03 -3.49
N TYR A 158 -10.94 -16.44 -2.57
CA TYR A 158 -11.42 -17.83 -2.53
C TYR A 158 -12.50 -18.10 -3.58
N GLU A 159 -13.58 -17.32 -3.61
CA GLU A 159 -14.73 -17.63 -4.46
C GLU A 159 -14.50 -17.34 -5.94
N THR A 160 -13.77 -16.27 -6.25
CA THR A 160 -13.54 -15.81 -7.64
C THR A 160 -12.21 -16.30 -8.19
N LEU A 161 -11.13 -16.21 -7.39
CA LEU A 161 -9.80 -16.64 -7.84
C LEU A 161 -9.49 -18.10 -7.50
N HIS A 162 -10.39 -18.79 -6.79
CA HIS A 162 -10.25 -20.20 -6.42
C HIS A 162 -8.93 -20.51 -5.69
N ALA A 163 -8.51 -19.59 -4.81
CA ALA A 163 -7.24 -19.74 -4.11
C ALA A 163 -7.25 -20.93 -3.14
N ASP A 164 -6.25 -21.80 -3.25
CA ASP A 164 -5.99 -22.88 -2.29
C ASP A 164 -5.19 -22.40 -1.07
N ARG A 165 -4.53 -21.24 -1.19
CA ARG A 165 -3.69 -20.62 -0.16
C ARG A 165 -3.53 -19.13 -0.44
N VAL A 166 -3.57 -18.28 0.59
CA VAL A 166 -3.40 -16.83 0.44
C VAL A 166 -2.31 -16.32 1.38
N LEU A 167 -1.28 -15.71 0.80
CA LEU A 167 -0.14 -15.14 1.53
C LEU A 167 -0.23 -13.61 1.57
N TYR A 168 -0.13 -13.05 2.77
CA TYR A 168 -0.15 -11.61 3.01
C TYR A 168 1.22 -11.17 3.53
N TYR A 169 2.00 -10.52 2.68
CA TYR A 169 3.26 -9.86 3.05
C TYR A 169 2.95 -8.43 3.50
N ILE A 170 2.73 -8.25 4.80
CA ILE A 170 2.29 -6.97 5.40
C ILE A 170 3.14 -6.66 6.65
N ASP A 171 3.29 -5.38 7.00
CA ASP A 171 3.98 -4.94 8.22
C ASP A 171 3.32 -5.54 9.48
N SER A 172 4.14 -6.02 10.42
CA SER A 172 3.68 -6.69 11.65
C SER A 172 2.69 -5.87 12.49
N ARG A 173 2.68 -4.54 12.38
CA ARG A 173 1.73 -3.66 13.09
C ARG A 173 0.28 -3.88 12.65
N GLN A 174 0.05 -4.46 11.47
CA GLN A 174 -1.29 -4.76 10.96
C GLN A 174 -1.81 -6.13 11.38
N HIS A 175 -1.02 -6.91 12.13
CA HIS A 175 -1.36 -8.29 12.46
C HIS A 175 -2.74 -8.42 13.11
N GLN A 176 -3.02 -7.59 14.13
CA GLN A 176 -4.29 -7.66 14.85
C GLN A 176 -5.49 -7.33 13.94
N HIS A 177 -5.37 -6.34 13.05
CA HIS A 177 -6.42 -5.99 12.09
C HIS A 177 -6.72 -7.15 11.13
N LEU A 178 -5.67 -7.77 10.56
CA LEU A 178 -5.83 -8.93 9.69
C LEU A 178 -6.48 -10.12 10.41
N MET A 179 -6.01 -10.44 11.62
CA MET A 179 -6.57 -11.59 12.37
C MET A 179 -8.05 -11.37 12.73
N GLN A 180 -8.45 -10.14 13.05
CA GLN A 180 -9.85 -9.80 13.30
C GLN A 180 -10.71 -9.97 12.06
N ALA A 181 -10.28 -9.41 10.91
CA ALA A 181 -10.99 -9.59 9.65
C ALA A 181 -11.10 -11.07 9.27
N TRP A 182 -10.02 -11.85 9.43
CA TRP A 182 -10.01 -13.27 9.09
C TRP A 182 -10.84 -14.12 10.06
N ALA A 183 -10.90 -13.78 11.33
CA ALA A 183 -11.81 -14.42 12.27
C ALA A 183 -13.28 -14.24 11.83
N ILE A 184 -13.64 -13.05 11.34
CA ILE A 184 -14.97 -12.80 10.77
C ILE A 184 -15.18 -13.63 9.50
N VAL A 185 -14.18 -13.68 8.61
CA VAL A 185 -14.21 -14.51 7.38
C VAL A 185 -14.46 -15.99 7.70
N ARG A 186 -13.82 -16.52 8.75
CA ARG A 186 -14.02 -17.91 9.20
C ARG A 186 -15.40 -18.12 9.80
N LYS A 187 -15.83 -17.26 10.74
CA LYS A 187 -17.18 -17.36 11.35
C LYS A 187 -18.29 -17.26 10.31
N ALA A 188 -18.10 -16.45 9.27
CA ALA A 188 -19.03 -16.30 8.17
C ALA A 188 -18.99 -17.44 7.14
N GLY A 189 -18.00 -18.33 7.21
CA GLY A 189 -17.81 -19.41 6.24
C GLY A 189 -17.43 -18.92 4.84
N TYR A 190 -16.85 -17.73 4.71
CA TYR A 190 -16.45 -17.17 3.40
C TYR A 190 -15.21 -17.84 2.82
N VAL A 191 -14.29 -18.31 3.67
CA VAL A 191 -13.12 -19.09 3.26
C VAL A 191 -13.03 -20.29 4.19
N PRO A 192 -12.98 -21.53 3.68
CA PRO A 192 -12.90 -22.73 4.50
C PRO A 192 -11.56 -22.83 5.22
N GLU A 193 -11.52 -23.51 6.38
CA GLU A 193 -10.30 -23.68 7.18
C GLU A 193 -9.19 -24.43 6.42
N SER A 194 -9.54 -25.21 5.40
CA SER A 194 -8.58 -25.90 4.54
C SER A 194 -7.75 -24.94 3.68
N VAL A 195 -8.22 -23.71 3.44
CA VAL A 195 -7.50 -22.68 2.68
C VAL A 195 -6.84 -21.72 3.68
N PRO A 196 -5.52 -21.80 3.90
CA PRO A 196 -4.84 -20.98 4.87
C PRO A 196 -4.72 -19.52 4.39
N LEU A 197 -5.04 -18.60 5.31
CA LEU A 197 -4.76 -17.17 5.21
C LEU A 197 -3.55 -16.88 6.09
N GLU A 198 -2.41 -16.56 5.49
CA GLU A 198 -1.13 -16.49 6.21
C GLU A 198 -0.56 -15.08 6.22
N HIS A 199 -0.31 -14.58 7.43
CA HIS A 199 0.37 -13.30 7.60
C HIS A 199 1.89 -13.51 7.63
N HIS A 200 2.51 -13.40 6.46
CA HIS A 200 3.96 -13.37 6.29
C HIS A 200 4.51 -12.00 6.68
N MET A 201 4.45 -11.72 7.99
CA MET A 201 4.72 -10.39 8.51
C MET A 201 6.20 -10.01 8.45
N PHE A 202 6.47 -8.73 8.19
CA PHE A 202 7.82 -8.17 8.26
C PHE A 202 7.91 -6.95 9.20
N GLY A 203 9.11 -6.71 9.74
CA GLY A 203 9.38 -5.57 10.62
C GLY A 203 9.63 -4.25 9.89
N MET A 204 9.62 -3.14 10.63
CA MET A 204 9.95 -1.82 10.07
C MET A 204 11.41 -1.73 9.60
N MET A 205 11.64 -0.95 8.54
CA MET A 205 12.97 -0.48 8.17
C MET A 205 13.44 0.62 9.12
N LEU A 206 14.62 0.43 9.71
CA LEU A 206 15.25 1.34 10.65
C LEU A 206 16.52 1.96 10.06
N GLY A 207 16.72 3.23 10.42
CA GLY A 207 17.99 3.94 10.24
C GLY A 207 19.07 3.46 11.21
N LYS A 208 20.25 4.08 11.09
CA LYS A 208 21.41 3.78 11.95
C LYS A 208 21.16 4.12 13.42
N ASP A 209 20.23 5.05 13.68
CA ASP A 209 19.80 5.49 15.01
C ASP A 209 18.72 4.59 15.64
N GLY A 210 18.34 3.50 14.97
CA GLY A 210 17.29 2.59 15.42
C GLY A 210 15.86 3.16 15.31
N LYS A 211 15.69 4.34 14.67
CA LYS A 211 14.40 4.96 14.41
C LYS A 211 13.90 4.63 13.00
N PRO A 212 12.62 4.85 12.68
CA PRO A 212 12.10 4.65 11.33
C PRO A 212 12.98 5.32 10.27
N PHE A 213 13.27 4.59 9.20
CA PHE A 213 14.18 5.03 8.15
C PHE A 213 13.70 6.35 7.52
N LYS A 214 14.56 7.37 7.57
CA LYS A 214 14.27 8.75 7.14
C LYS A 214 15.49 9.32 6.41
N THR A 215 15.25 10.36 5.59
CA THR A 215 16.33 11.15 4.99
C THR A 215 17.12 11.88 6.08
N ARG A 216 18.31 12.41 5.74
CA ARG A 216 19.13 13.20 6.68
C ARG A 216 18.39 14.44 7.21
N ALA A 217 17.46 14.99 6.44
CA ALA A 217 16.60 16.09 6.83
C ALA A 217 15.34 15.65 7.61
N GLY A 218 15.17 14.36 7.89
CA GLY A 218 14.05 13.81 8.67
C GLY A 218 12.77 13.52 7.86
N GLY A 219 12.82 13.65 6.54
CA GLY A 219 11.71 13.35 5.62
C GLY A 219 11.62 11.88 5.21
N THR A 220 10.58 11.53 4.46
CA THR A 220 10.42 10.20 3.85
C THR A 220 11.49 9.98 2.78
N VAL A 221 12.07 8.79 2.72
CA VAL A 221 13.05 8.43 1.69
C VAL A 221 12.30 7.97 0.44
N LYS A 222 12.55 8.60 -0.71
CA LYS A 222 12.02 8.12 -1.99
C LYS A 222 12.75 6.85 -2.39
N LEU A 223 12.00 5.85 -2.84
CA LEU A 223 12.60 4.59 -3.28
C LEU A 223 13.49 4.79 -4.51
N ALA A 224 13.10 5.67 -5.45
CA ALA A 224 13.91 6.04 -6.60
C ALA A 224 15.30 6.57 -6.18
N ASP A 225 15.32 7.55 -5.27
CA ASP A 225 16.58 8.13 -4.74
C ASP A 225 17.45 7.08 -4.04
N LEU A 226 16.84 6.14 -3.30
CA LEU A 226 17.56 5.04 -2.66
C LEU A 226 18.26 4.13 -3.69
N LEU A 227 17.55 3.81 -4.78
CA LEU A 227 18.11 2.98 -5.86
C LEU A 227 19.17 3.73 -6.66
N ASP A 228 19.00 5.03 -6.85
CA ASP A 228 20.01 5.90 -7.48
C ASP A 228 21.30 5.92 -6.64
N GLU A 229 21.18 6.12 -5.33
CA GLU A 229 22.32 6.09 -4.41
C GLU A 229 23.00 4.70 -4.38
N ALA A 230 22.22 3.62 -4.37
CA ALA A 230 22.75 2.26 -4.40
C ALA A 230 23.56 1.99 -5.68
N LEU A 231 23.06 2.45 -6.83
CA LEU A 231 23.73 2.31 -8.11
C LEU A 231 25.00 3.17 -8.19
N GLU A 232 24.96 4.42 -7.72
CA GLU A 232 26.14 5.30 -7.71
C GLU A 232 27.27 4.74 -6.83
N ARG A 233 26.93 4.16 -5.68
CA ARG A 233 27.89 3.48 -4.80
C ARG A 233 28.47 2.23 -5.45
N ALA A 234 27.64 1.43 -6.12
CA ALA A 234 28.09 0.24 -6.83
C ALA A 234 29.03 0.60 -7.99
N ARG A 235 28.70 1.63 -8.79
CA ARG A 235 29.56 2.12 -9.88
C ARG A 235 30.95 2.49 -9.39
N ARG A 236 31.04 3.31 -8.32
CA ARG A 236 32.33 3.68 -7.71
C ARG A 236 33.14 2.46 -7.28
N LEU A 237 32.50 1.53 -6.55
CA LEU A 237 33.18 0.33 -6.05
C LEU A 237 33.69 -0.57 -7.17
N VAL A 238 32.93 -0.73 -8.25
CA VAL A 238 33.33 -1.57 -9.40
C VAL A 238 34.45 -0.89 -10.19
N ALA A 239 34.34 0.41 -10.45
CA ALA A 239 35.35 1.18 -11.18
C ALA A 239 36.70 1.22 -10.42
N GLU A 240 36.68 1.32 -9.09
CA GLU A 240 37.89 1.23 -8.27
C GLU A 240 38.59 -0.14 -8.37
N LYS A 241 37.82 -1.23 -8.52
CA LYS A 241 38.37 -2.59 -8.60
C LYS A 241 38.80 -2.99 -10.01
N ASN A 242 38.11 -2.47 -11.04
CA ASN A 242 38.36 -2.79 -12.44
C ASN A 242 38.38 -1.49 -13.29
N PRO A 243 39.48 -0.70 -13.24
CA PRO A 243 39.54 0.61 -13.90
C PRO A 243 39.43 0.55 -15.43
N ASP A 244 39.87 -0.55 -16.03
CA ASP A 244 39.92 -0.74 -17.50
C ASP A 244 38.66 -1.40 -18.09
N MET A 245 37.61 -1.59 -17.28
CA MET A 245 36.37 -2.22 -17.73
C MET A 245 35.62 -1.35 -18.76
N PRO A 246 35.09 -1.93 -19.85
CA PRO A 246 34.25 -1.21 -20.79
C PRO A 246 33.03 -0.57 -20.10
N ALA A 247 32.62 0.62 -20.55
CA ALA A 247 31.58 1.39 -19.88
C ALA A 247 30.21 0.67 -19.83
N ASP A 248 29.85 -0.09 -20.88
CA ASP A 248 28.59 -0.82 -20.91
C ASP A 248 28.59 -2.04 -19.97
N GLU A 249 29.73 -2.71 -19.82
CA GLU A 249 29.93 -3.80 -18.88
C GLU A 249 29.94 -3.28 -17.44
N LEU A 250 30.59 -2.14 -17.21
CA LEU A 250 30.60 -1.44 -15.92
C LEU A 250 29.18 -1.10 -15.44
N GLU A 251 28.35 -0.55 -16.32
CA GLU A 251 26.96 -0.21 -16.00
C GLU A 251 26.11 -1.43 -15.67
N LYS A 252 26.23 -2.51 -16.46
CA LYS A 252 25.52 -3.78 -16.18
C LYS A 252 25.94 -4.37 -14.85
N LEU A 253 27.25 -4.41 -14.57
CA LEU A 253 27.78 -4.96 -13.33
C LEU A 253 27.39 -4.10 -12.12
N ALA A 254 27.49 -2.77 -12.22
CA ALA A 254 27.07 -1.86 -11.17
C ALA A 254 25.57 -1.98 -10.88
N ASN A 255 24.72 -2.14 -11.90
CA ASN A 255 23.29 -2.38 -11.72
C ASN A 255 23.01 -3.70 -10.97
N ALA A 256 23.64 -4.79 -11.40
CA ALA A 256 23.51 -6.09 -10.74
C ALA A 256 23.95 -6.04 -9.27
N VAL A 257 25.08 -5.39 -8.98
CA VAL A 257 25.62 -5.24 -7.62
C VAL A 257 24.74 -4.33 -6.76
N GLY A 258 24.36 -3.15 -7.28
CA GLY A 258 23.59 -2.15 -6.52
C GLY A 258 22.21 -2.65 -6.14
N ILE A 259 21.42 -3.09 -7.12
CA ILE A 259 20.06 -3.59 -6.90
C ILE A 259 20.11 -4.93 -6.15
N GLY A 260 21.06 -5.81 -6.51
CA GLY A 260 21.28 -7.08 -5.81
C GLY A 260 21.57 -6.88 -4.33
N ALA A 261 22.43 -5.91 -3.97
CA ALA A 261 22.74 -5.60 -2.58
C ALA A 261 21.53 -5.07 -1.81
N VAL A 262 20.69 -4.23 -2.42
CA VAL A 262 19.46 -3.72 -1.77
C VAL A 262 18.52 -4.89 -1.41
N LYS A 263 18.24 -5.78 -2.37
CA LYS A 263 17.35 -6.92 -2.17
C LYS A 263 17.96 -7.94 -1.20
N TYR A 264 19.24 -8.26 -1.37
CA TYR A 264 19.92 -9.25 -0.54
C TYR A 264 20.04 -8.77 0.91
N ALA A 265 20.29 -7.49 1.16
CA ALA A 265 20.40 -6.96 2.52
C ALA A 265 19.09 -7.08 3.33
N ASP A 266 17.95 -7.10 2.64
CA ASP A 266 16.64 -7.39 3.23
C ASP A 266 16.44 -8.91 3.37
N LEU A 267 16.49 -9.64 2.25
CA LEU A 267 16.18 -11.07 2.17
C LEU A 267 17.14 -11.98 2.96
N SER A 268 18.39 -11.56 3.21
CA SER A 268 19.36 -12.34 3.99
C SER A 268 19.07 -12.29 5.49
N LYS A 269 18.11 -11.49 5.93
CA LYS A 269 17.70 -11.37 7.34
C LYS A 269 16.35 -12.07 7.53
N LYS A 270 16.11 -12.55 8.75
CA LYS A 270 14.83 -13.16 9.10
C LYS A 270 13.72 -12.09 9.01
N PRO A 271 12.60 -12.34 8.29
CA PRO A 271 11.56 -11.33 8.03
C PRO A 271 10.96 -10.67 9.28
N HIS A 272 10.82 -11.43 10.36
CA HIS A 272 10.25 -10.95 11.64
C HIS A 272 11.17 -9.98 12.43
N TYR A 273 12.39 -9.75 11.97
CA TYR A 273 13.33 -8.84 12.64
C TYR A 273 13.30 -7.46 11.99
N ARG A 274 13.53 -6.42 12.80
CA ARG A 274 13.66 -5.05 12.32
C ARG A 274 14.87 -4.94 11.38
N LEU A 275 14.64 -4.50 10.14
CA LEU A 275 15.69 -4.34 9.16
C LEU A 275 16.46 -3.05 9.44
N HIS A 276 17.74 -3.16 9.82
CA HIS A 276 18.65 -2.01 9.79
C HIS A 276 19.26 -1.91 8.39
N LEU A 277 18.87 -0.91 7.61
CA LEU A 277 19.47 -0.66 6.30
C LEU A 277 20.85 0.00 6.51
N ARG A 278 21.91 -0.69 6.09
CA ARG A 278 23.28 -0.18 6.15
C ARG A 278 23.88 -0.17 4.75
N LEU A 279 23.83 0.97 4.07
CA LEU A 279 24.64 1.19 2.88
C LEU A 279 26.11 1.31 3.32
N GLY A 280 26.91 0.26 3.09
CA GLY A 280 28.37 0.28 3.30
C GLY A 280 28.95 -0.58 4.43
N GLN A 281 28.37 -1.71 4.82
CA GLN A 281 29.08 -2.70 5.65
C GLN A 281 28.94 -4.15 5.12
N HIS A 282 30.11 -4.79 4.98
CA HIS A 282 30.41 -6.18 4.61
C HIS A 282 30.54 -6.50 3.10
N ALA A 283 31.62 -6.00 2.50
CA ALA A 283 32.50 -6.86 1.72
C ALA A 283 33.57 -7.39 2.68
N GLY A 284 33.36 -8.59 3.20
CA GLY A 284 34.27 -9.28 4.10
C GLY A 284 33.85 -10.74 4.14
N VAL A 285 34.71 -11.58 3.56
CA VAL A 285 34.72 -13.04 3.63
C VAL A 285 34.60 -13.51 5.08
#